data_AF-A0A960AE76-F1
#
_entry.id   AF-A0A960AE76-F1
#
_cell.length_a   1.000
_cell.length_b   1.000
_cell.length_c   1.000
_cell.angle_alpha   90.00
_cell.angle_beta   90.00
_cell.angle_gamma   90.00
#
_symmetry.space_group_name_H-M   'P 1'
#
loop_
_entity.id
_entity.type
_entity.pdbx_description
1 polymer ?
#
loop_
_entity_poly.entity_id
_entity_poly.type
_entity_poly.pdbx_seq_one_letter_code
_entity_poly.pdbx_strand_id
1 'polypeptide(L)'
;MAYIEKRRRTDGGISARVKWRLGGSRDGAIQLEVFSAGTDAQNLARADGFKKMVDAAGQRWPAGWVKGEGFVRPVGEADPLTEPPRFVDIGEEYVRQIVDLSPGQRKRYLGHLRVLEETRIRGSLIFTKPVTAITEADLKDWLIDWDRSLKTKANYHGLIYGVFGYAVKRGWLSANPAVGTAPRMSRVKQSRPELRFLTERELQRAVELAGP
;
A
#
# COMPACT_ATOMS: atom_id res chain seq x y z
N MET A 1 0.55 14.40 -39.12
CA MET A 1 1.95 14.50 -38.66
C MET A 1 2.01 15.58 -37.58
N ALA A 2 2.69 15.29 -36.47
CA ALA A 2 2.85 16.22 -35.38
C ALA A 2 3.93 17.26 -35.69
N TYR A 3 3.78 18.48 -35.19
CA TYR A 3 4.78 19.54 -35.31
C TYR A 3 4.83 20.41 -34.06
N ILE A 4 5.95 21.10 -33.87
CA ILE A 4 6.18 21.98 -32.72
C ILE A 4 5.95 23.43 -33.13
N GLU A 5 5.09 24.13 -32.40
CA GLU A 5 4.85 25.56 -32.50
C GLU A 5 5.47 26.25 -31.28
N LYS A 6 6.30 27.27 -31.51
CA LYS A 6 6.88 28.10 -30.43
C LYS A 6 6.01 29.34 -30.25
N ARG A 7 5.64 29.65 -29.01
CA ARG A 7 4.88 30.87 -28.69
C ARG A 7 5.58 31.65 -27.57
N ARG A 8 5.85 32.92 -27.83
CA ARG A 8 6.36 33.86 -26.84
C ARG A 8 5.29 34.12 -25.78
N ARG A 9 5.66 34.01 -24.51
CA ARG A 9 4.84 34.29 -23.34
C ARG A 9 4.94 35.77 -22.97
N THR A 10 4.00 36.24 -22.17
CA THR A 10 3.96 37.63 -21.67
C THR A 10 5.17 37.97 -20.80
N ASP A 11 5.75 36.97 -20.12
CA ASP A 11 6.96 37.08 -19.28
C ASP A 11 8.28 37.10 -20.09
N GLY A 12 8.22 37.06 -21.42
CA GLY A 12 9.38 37.01 -22.30
C GLY A 12 9.91 35.59 -22.59
N GLY A 13 9.46 34.57 -21.87
CA GLY A 13 9.86 33.18 -22.10
C GLY A 13 9.19 32.54 -23.32
N ILE A 14 9.69 31.39 -23.74
CA ILE A 14 9.12 30.58 -24.83
C ILE A 14 8.33 29.41 -24.25
N SER A 15 7.09 29.28 -24.71
CA SER A 15 6.30 28.06 -24.57
C SER A 15 6.38 27.26 -25.86
N ALA A 16 6.45 25.93 -25.75
CA ALA A 16 6.45 25.02 -26.88
C ALA A 16 5.12 24.26 -26.91
N ARG A 17 4.52 24.10 -28.08
CA ARG A 17 3.26 23.38 -28.26
C ARG A 17 3.43 22.30 -29.31
N VAL A 18 2.96 21.11 -29.03
CA VAL A 18 2.90 20.04 -30.04
C VAL A 18 1.49 19.98 -30.57
N LYS A 19 1.33 20.10 -31.90
CA LYS A 19 0.03 20.09 -32.57
C LYS A 19 -0.01 19.02 -33.64
N TRP A 20 -1.11 18.27 -33.72
CA TRP A 20 -1.30 17.18 -34.68
C TRP A 20 -2.78 16.95 -34.98
N ARG A 21 -3.07 16.05 -35.92
CA ARG A 21 -4.43 15.54 -36.18
C ARG A 21 -4.55 14.12 -35.65
N LEU A 22 -5.60 13.87 -34.87
CA LEU A 22 -5.83 12.58 -34.22
C LEU A 22 -5.95 11.46 -35.27
N GLY A 23 -5.15 10.40 -35.11
CA GLY A 23 -5.12 9.26 -36.05
C GLY A 23 -4.44 9.57 -37.39
N GLY A 24 -3.91 10.78 -37.58
CA GLY A 24 -3.11 11.15 -38.76
C GLY A 24 -3.92 11.39 -40.03
N SER A 25 -5.25 11.28 -39.99
CA SER A 25 -6.14 11.55 -41.13
C SER A 25 -6.37 13.05 -41.34
N ARG A 26 -6.78 13.43 -42.57
CA ARG A 26 -7.16 14.82 -42.88
C ARG A 26 -8.37 15.29 -42.09
N ASP A 27 -9.32 14.39 -41.85
CA ASP A 27 -10.55 14.66 -41.09
C ASP A 27 -10.36 14.50 -39.57
N GLY A 28 -9.16 14.07 -39.14
CA GLY A 28 -8.83 13.92 -37.73
C GLY A 28 -8.90 15.25 -36.98
N ALA A 29 -9.53 15.22 -35.81
CA ALA A 29 -9.63 16.37 -34.92
C ALA A 29 -8.23 16.89 -34.55
N ILE A 30 -8.06 18.21 -34.55
CA ILE A 30 -6.81 18.84 -34.16
C ILE A 30 -6.62 18.66 -32.65
N GLN A 31 -5.47 18.11 -32.28
CA GLN A 31 -5.02 17.92 -30.91
C GLN A 31 -3.83 18.82 -30.61
N LEU A 32 -3.67 19.19 -29.34
CA LEU A 32 -2.59 20.05 -28.89
C LEU A 32 -2.16 19.72 -27.45
N GLU A 33 -0.87 19.81 -27.19
CA GLU A 33 -0.26 19.75 -25.86
C GLU A 33 0.67 20.96 -25.67
N VAL A 34 0.72 21.53 -24.46
CA VAL A 34 1.47 22.77 -24.16
C VAL A 34 2.54 22.52 -23.10
N PHE A 35 3.76 22.94 -23.38
CA PHE A 35 4.91 22.90 -22.48
C PHE A 35 5.34 24.34 -22.14
N SER A 36 5.05 24.77 -20.91
CA SER A 36 5.40 26.11 -20.40
C SER A 36 6.03 26.11 -19.01
N ALA A 37 6.20 24.94 -18.38
CA ALA A 37 6.72 24.81 -17.03
C ALA A 37 8.26 24.69 -17.03
N GLY A 38 8.97 25.82 -16.89
CA GLY A 38 10.43 25.86 -16.79
C GLY A 38 11.09 26.73 -17.86
N THR A 39 12.39 26.49 -18.07
CA THR A 39 13.22 27.23 -19.03
C THR A 39 12.83 26.91 -20.48
N ASP A 40 13.18 27.81 -21.39
CA ASP A 40 12.86 27.67 -22.81
C ASP A 40 13.46 26.40 -23.43
N ALA A 41 14.71 26.07 -23.06
CA ALA A 41 15.38 24.85 -23.49
C ALA A 41 14.65 23.59 -22.99
N GLN A 42 14.21 23.58 -21.72
CA GLN A 42 13.46 22.46 -21.15
C GLN A 42 12.09 22.28 -21.83
N ASN A 43 11.39 23.38 -22.12
CA ASN A 43 10.09 23.32 -22.81
C ASN A 43 10.23 22.75 -24.22
N LEU A 44 11.26 23.17 -24.96
CA LEU A 44 11.54 22.64 -26.31
C LEU A 44 11.94 21.16 -26.28
N ALA A 45 12.80 20.76 -25.34
CA ALA A 45 13.20 19.36 -25.20
C ALA A 45 12.02 18.44 -24.87
N ARG A 46 11.13 18.86 -23.97
CA ARG A 46 9.91 18.10 -23.64
C ARG A 46 8.95 18.01 -24.84
N ALA A 47 8.77 19.10 -25.57
CA ALA A 47 7.95 19.11 -26.78
C ALA A 47 8.51 18.19 -27.88
N ASP A 48 9.83 18.16 -28.07
CA ASP A 48 10.47 17.24 -29.02
C ASP A 48 10.29 15.76 -28.62
N GLY A 49 10.51 15.45 -27.34
CA GLY A 49 10.24 14.11 -26.80
C GLY A 49 8.79 13.69 -26.99
N PHE A 50 7.84 14.56 -26.65
CA PHE A 50 6.41 14.27 -26.82
C PHE A 50 6.00 14.11 -28.28
N LYS A 51 6.52 14.94 -29.19
CA LYS A 51 6.28 14.80 -30.63
C LYS A 51 6.70 13.41 -31.13
N LYS A 52 7.90 12.94 -30.75
CA LYS A 52 8.39 11.60 -31.12
C LYS A 52 7.45 10.50 -30.62
N MET A 53 6.91 10.63 -29.40
CA MET A 53 5.94 9.68 -28.85
C MET A 53 4.61 9.70 -29.61
N VAL A 54 4.09 10.87 -29.98
CA VAL A 54 2.87 10.99 -30.81
C VAL A 54 3.08 10.37 -32.19
N ASP A 55 4.25 10.59 -32.79
CA ASP A 55 4.60 9.98 -34.08
C ASP A 55 4.65 8.44 -33.96
N ALA A 56 5.30 7.91 -32.92
CA ALA A 56 5.37 6.47 -32.64
C ALA A 56 3.99 5.85 -32.32
N ALA A 57 3.09 6.60 -31.67
CA ALA A 57 1.74 6.16 -31.34
C ALA A 57 0.75 6.18 -32.53
N GLY A 58 1.23 6.50 -33.74
CA GLY A 58 0.39 6.62 -34.94
C GLY A 58 -0.51 7.85 -34.89
N GLN A 59 0.02 8.98 -34.42
CA GLN A 59 -0.70 10.26 -34.30
C GLN A 59 -1.87 10.21 -33.30
N ARG A 60 -1.74 9.35 -32.28
CA ARG A 60 -2.63 9.28 -31.11
C ARG A 60 -1.92 9.81 -29.88
N TRP A 61 -2.68 10.05 -28.82
CA TRP A 61 -2.10 10.32 -27.51
C TRP A 61 -1.24 9.11 -27.09
N PRO A 62 -0.02 9.32 -26.56
CA PRO A 62 0.77 8.25 -25.98
C PRO A 62 0.00 7.56 -24.85
N ALA A 63 0.12 6.24 -24.73
CA ALA A 63 -0.59 5.49 -23.70
C ALA A 63 -0.18 5.96 -22.29
N GLY A 64 -1.15 6.28 -21.43
CA GLY A 64 -0.90 6.80 -20.07
C GLY A 64 -0.61 8.30 -19.99
N TRP A 65 -0.61 9.01 -21.12
CA TRP A 65 -0.45 10.47 -21.14
C TRP A 65 -1.79 11.17 -20.94
N VAL A 66 -1.88 12.05 -19.94
CA VAL A 66 -3.02 12.92 -19.66
C VAL A 66 -2.66 14.35 -20.10
N LYS A 67 -3.54 14.96 -20.89
CA LYS A 67 -3.33 16.30 -21.45
C LYS A 67 -3.07 17.32 -20.33
N GLY A 68 -1.98 18.07 -20.45
CA GLY A 68 -1.57 19.10 -19.48
C GLY A 68 -0.92 18.58 -18.19
N GLU A 69 -0.98 17.27 -17.94
CA GLU A 69 -0.37 16.64 -16.75
C GLU A 69 0.86 15.79 -17.10
N GLY A 70 0.91 15.23 -18.31
CA GLY A 70 1.98 14.33 -18.73
C GLY A 70 1.63 12.86 -18.47
N PHE A 71 2.64 12.01 -18.26
CA PHE A 71 2.40 10.66 -17.79
C PHE A 71 1.93 10.70 -16.33
N VAL A 72 0.64 10.44 -16.12
CA VAL A 72 0.06 10.39 -14.77
C VAL A 72 0.04 8.93 -14.34
N ARG A 73 0.60 8.67 -13.16
CA ARG A 73 0.52 7.32 -12.57
C ARG A 73 -0.91 7.07 -12.08
N PRO A 74 -1.45 5.86 -12.30
CA PRO A 74 -2.67 5.45 -11.63
C PRO A 74 -2.54 5.63 -10.12
N VAL A 75 -3.59 6.16 -9.49
CA VAL A 75 -3.66 6.24 -8.02
C VAL A 75 -3.55 4.83 -7.46
N GLY A 76 -2.50 4.56 -6.69
CA GLY A 76 -2.27 3.26 -6.06
C GLY A 76 -1.22 2.38 -6.74
N GLU A 77 -0.40 2.88 -7.66
CA GLU A 77 0.88 2.25 -8.02
C GLU A 77 2.01 2.90 -7.21
N ALA A 78 2.75 2.07 -6.46
CA ALA A 78 3.91 2.54 -5.73
C ALA A 78 4.99 3.05 -6.70
N ASP A 79 5.71 4.10 -6.31
CA ASP A 79 6.84 4.58 -7.11
C ASP A 79 7.93 3.49 -7.18
N PRO A 80 8.36 3.04 -8.38
CA PRO A 80 9.46 2.09 -8.50
C PRO A 80 10.77 2.57 -7.87
N LEU A 81 10.94 3.89 -7.70
CA LEU A 81 12.10 4.50 -7.05
C LEU A 81 11.96 4.64 -5.53
N THR A 82 10.75 4.48 -4.98
CA THR A 82 10.56 4.51 -3.53
C THR A 82 10.76 3.10 -2.98
N GLU A 83 11.68 2.97 -2.02
CA GLU A 83 11.92 1.70 -1.36
C GLU A 83 10.63 1.20 -0.67
N PRO A 84 10.28 -0.08 -0.81
CA PRO A 84 9.10 -0.62 -0.15
C PRO A 84 9.23 -0.50 1.38
N PRO A 85 8.21 0.00 2.07
CA PRO A 85 8.28 0.19 3.51
C PRO A 85 8.41 -1.14 4.24
N ARG A 86 9.05 -1.12 5.42
CA ARG A 86 9.03 -2.28 6.32
C ARG A 86 7.61 -2.56 6.77
N PHE A 87 7.30 -3.83 7.06
CA PHE A 87 5.97 -4.22 7.49
C PHE A 87 5.47 -3.47 8.72
N VAL A 88 6.33 -3.26 9.72
CA VAL A 88 5.97 -2.53 10.94
C VAL A 88 5.65 -1.06 10.67
N ASP A 89 6.40 -0.41 9.77
CA ASP A 89 6.22 1.02 9.47
C ASP A 89 4.89 1.29 8.76
N ILE A 90 4.59 0.52 7.70
CA ILE A 90 3.29 0.63 7.01
C ILE A 90 2.14 0.10 7.87
N GLY A 91 2.42 -0.82 8.79
CA GLY A 91 1.47 -1.27 9.79
C GLY A 91 1.07 -0.16 10.76
N GLU A 92 2.03 0.65 11.22
CA GLU A 92 1.72 1.81 12.05
C GLU A 92 0.87 2.85 11.30
N GLU A 93 1.21 3.14 10.04
CA GLU A 93 0.42 4.02 9.19
C GLU A 93 -1.02 3.50 9.06
N TYR A 94 -1.18 2.22 8.73
CA TYR A 94 -2.48 1.58 8.62
C TYR A 94 -3.30 1.73 9.90
N VAL A 95 -2.71 1.39 11.06
CA VAL A 95 -3.41 1.47 12.35
C VAL A 95 -3.80 2.91 12.69
N ARG A 96 -3.03 3.92 12.28
CA ARG A 96 -3.36 5.34 12.47
C ARG A 96 -4.53 5.80 11.59
N GLN A 97 -4.68 5.23 10.40
CA GLN A 97 -5.73 5.61 9.45
C GLN A 97 -7.10 4.94 9.68
N ILE A 98 -7.22 3.97 10.59
CA ILE A 98 -8.52 3.36 10.90
C ILE A 98 -9.40 4.40 11.64
N VAL A 99 -10.50 4.80 10.98
CA VAL A 99 -11.39 5.90 11.41
C VAL A 99 -12.23 5.54 12.64
N ASP A 100 -12.64 4.28 12.81
CA ASP A 100 -13.52 3.83 13.91
C ASP A 100 -12.81 2.91 14.94
N LEU A 101 -11.53 3.15 15.19
CA LEU A 101 -10.76 2.34 16.16
C LEU A 101 -10.75 2.99 17.54
N SER A 102 -11.30 2.30 18.55
CA SER A 102 -11.24 2.79 19.94
C SER A 102 -9.78 3.05 20.39
N PRO A 103 -9.52 4.04 21.27
CA PRO A 103 -8.16 4.36 21.71
C PRO A 103 -7.43 3.15 22.32
N GLY A 104 -8.14 2.33 23.11
CA GLY A 104 -7.59 1.12 23.71
C GLY A 104 -7.21 0.06 22.67
N GLN A 105 -8.03 -0.11 21.63
CA GLN A 105 -7.73 -1.05 20.55
C GLN A 105 -6.59 -0.56 19.65
N ARG A 106 -6.51 0.76 19.40
CA ARG A 106 -5.37 1.37 18.70
C ARG A 106 -4.07 1.14 19.44
N LYS A 107 -4.04 1.43 20.75
CA LYS A 107 -2.87 1.15 21.60
C LYS A 107 -2.48 -0.33 21.55
N ARG A 108 -3.47 -1.24 21.58
CA ARG A 108 -3.24 -2.68 21.48
C ARG A 108 -2.60 -3.06 20.13
N TYR A 109 -3.13 -2.58 19.00
CA TYR A 109 -2.57 -2.90 17.68
C TYR A 109 -1.15 -2.35 17.49
N LEU A 110 -0.87 -1.12 17.93
CA LEU A 110 0.49 -0.59 17.93
C LEU A 110 1.43 -1.44 18.81
N GLY A 111 0.94 -1.90 19.97
CA GLY A 111 1.68 -2.84 20.82
C GLY A 111 1.94 -4.18 20.14
N HIS A 112 0.98 -4.71 19.37
CA HIS A 112 1.18 -5.93 18.59
C HIS A 112 2.27 -5.74 17.52
N LEU A 113 2.31 -4.60 16.83
CA LEU A 113 3.36 -4.32 15.84
C LEU A 113 4.75 -4.32 16.46
N ARG A 114 4.92 -3.74 17.65
CA ARG A 114 6.20 -3.78 18.40
C ARG A 114 6.61 -5.20 18.76
N VAL A 115 5.66 -6.02 19.23
CA VAL A 115 5.92 -7.44 19.50
C VAL A 115 6.35 -8.16 18.23
N LEU A 116 5.70 -7.90 17.09
CA LEU A 116 6.07 -8.49 15.80
C LEU A 116 7.47 -8.03 15.34
N GLU A 117 7.84 -6.77 15.57
CA GLU A 117 9.16 -6.21 15.25
C GLU A 117 10.30 -6.96 15.95
N GLU A 118 10.09 -7.34 17.21
CA GLU A 118 11.08 -8.01 18.05
C GLU A 118 11.02 -9.55 17.93
N THR A 119 9.98 -10.10 17.32
CA THR A 119 9.78 -11.55 17.25
C THR A 119 10.73 -12.19 16.24
N ARG A 120 11.66 -13.01 16.74
CA ARG A 120 12.53 -13.87 15.93
C ARG A 120 11.86 -15.20 15.65
N ILE A 121 11.79 -15.58 14.38
CA ILE A 121 11.35 -16.90 13.90
C ILE A 121 12.48 -17.49 13.08
N ARG A 122 12.96 -18.68 13.46
CA ARG A 122 14.08 -19.37 12.81
C ARG A 122 15.32 -18.46 12.62
N GLY A 123 15.62 -17.63 13.62
CA GLY A 123 16.72 -16.67 13.59
C GLY A 123 16.47 -15.38 12.79
N SER A 124 15.33 -15.25 12.11
CA SER A 124 14.97 -14.07 11.30
C SER A 124 13.95 -13.19 12.00
N LEU A 125 14.13 -11.86 11.90
CA LEU A 125 13.11 -10.86 12.23
C LEU A 125 12.23 -10.64 11.00
N ILE A 126 11.21 -11.48 10.82
CA ILE A 126 10.38 -11.49 9.59
C ILE A 126 9.73 -10.12 9.35
N PHE A 127 9.17 -9.51 10.41
CA PHE A 127 8.35 -8.30 10.29
C PHE A 127 9.16 -7.00 10.23
N THR A 128 10.50 -7.05 10.31
CA THR A 128 11.37 -5.90 10.03
C THR A 128 11.73 -5.81 8.54
N LYS A 129 11.45 -6.85 7.76
CA LYS A 129 11.66 -6.86 6.31
C LYS A 129 10.68 -5.91 5.59
N PRO A 130 11.03 -5.44 4.38
CA PRO A 130 10.08 -4.80 3.48
C PRO A 130 8.84 -5.66 3.24
N VAL A 131 7.66 -5.06 3.11
CA VAL A 131 6.40 -5.81 2.90
C VAL A 131 6.44 -6.70 1.65
N THR A 132 7.19 -6.31 0.63
CA THR A 132 7.41 -7.07 -0.61
C THR A 132 8.27 -8.31 -0.44
N ALA A 133 9.01 -8.41 0.67
CA ALA A 133 9.92 -9.52 0.95
C ALA A 133 9.33 -10.56 1.93
N ILE A 134 8.12 -10.34 2.44
CA ILE A 134 7.45 -11.27 3.36
C ILE A 134 6.48 -12.13 2.55
N THR A 135 6.71 -13.45 2.60
CA THR A 135 5.95 -14.43 1.81
C THR A 135 4.92 -15.18 2.65
N GLU A 136 4.05 -15.95 1.99
CA GLU A 136 3.13 -16.89 2.65
C GLU A 136 3.89 -17.91 3.52
N ALA A 137 5.07 -18.36 3.08
CA ALA A 137 5.90 -19.31 3.80
C ALA A 137 6.41 -18.70 5.12
N ASP A 138 6.88 -17.45 5.10
CA ASP A 138 7.30 -16.74 6.32
C ASP A 138 6.16 -16.66 7.34
N LEU A 139 4.92 -16.40 6.88
CA LEU A 139 3.75 -16.33 7.76
C LEU A 139 3.38 -17.69 8.34
N LYS A 140 3.52 -18.77 7.58
CA LYS A 140 3.31 -20.14 8.08
C LYS A 140 4.36 -20.52 9.11
N ASP A 141 5.63 -20.19 8.85
CA ASP A 141 6.72 -20.42 9.80
C ASP A 141 6.47 -19.67 11.11
N TRP A 142 6.05 -18.41 11.04
CA TRP A 142 5.62 -17.66 12.22
C TRP A 142 4.44 -18.31 12.95
N LEU A 143 3.42 -18.76 12.23
CA LEU A 143 2.26 -19.44 12.85
C LEU A 143 2.64 -20.76 13.54
N ILE A 144 3.63 -21.48 13.03
CA ILE A 144 4.10 -22.73 13.61
C ILE A 144 4.97 -22.44 14.83
N ASP A 145 6.02 -21.64 14.66
CA ASP A 145 7.13 -21.55 15.61
C ASP A 145 6.93 -20.49 16.71
N TRP A 146 6.00 -19.54 16.53
CA TRP A 146 5.76 -18.52 17.56
C TRP A 146 5.09 -19.15 18.78
N ASP A 147 5.73 -19.13 19.94
CA ASP A 147 5.20 -19.77 21.15
C ASP A 147 4.10 -18.94 21.83
N ARG A 148 2.89 -19.03 21.25
CA ARG A 148 1.67 -18.37 21.70
C ARG A 148 0.45 -19.24 21.44
N SER A 149 -0.60 -19.01 22.23
CA SER A 149 -1.90 -19.67 22.04
C SER A 149 -2.45 -19.43 20.63
N LEU A 150 -3.22 -20.38 20.10
CA LEU A 150 -3.88 -20.23 18.80
C LEU A 150 -4.80 -19.01 18.74
N LYS A 151 -5.45 -18.64 19.84
CA LYS A 151 -6.25 -17.41 19.93
C LYS A 151 -5.39 -16.16 19.76
N THR A 152 -4.23 -16.12 20.40
CA THR A 152 -3.29 -15.01 20.25
C THR A 152 -2.76 -14.94 18.82
N LYS A 153 -2.33 -16.07 18.25
CA LYS A 153 -1.91 -16.17 16.84
C LYS A 153 -3.00 -15.64 15.90
N ALA A 154 -4.26 -16.04 16.08
CA ALA A 154 -5.38 -15.55 15.28
C ALA A 154 -5.62 -14.04 15.41
N ASN A 155 -5.50 -13.47 16.62
CA ASN A 155 -5.64 -12.03 16.84
C ASN A 155 -4.54 -11.22 16.13
N TYR A 156 -3.29 -11.69 16.20
CA TYR A 156 -2.17 -11.06 15.49
C TYR A 156 -2.30 -11.24 13.99
N HIS A 157 -2.71 -12.42 13.54
CA HIS A 157 -2.96 -12.70 12.12
C HIS A 157 -4.01 -11.76 11.53
N GLY A 158 -5.09 -11.46 12.26
CA GLY A 158 -6.09 -10.48 11.83
C GLY A 158 -5.50 -9.09 11.58
N LEU A 159 -4.57 -8.63 12.43
CA LEU A 159 -3.84 -7.38 12.21
C LEU A 159 -2.90 -7.50 10.99
N ILE A 160 -2.11 -8.58 10.90
CA ILE A 160 -1.20 -8.84 9.78
C ILE A 160 -1.93 -8.84 8.43
N TYR A 161 -3.08 -9.51 8.38
CA TYR A 161 -3.95 -9.52 7.22
C TYR A 161 -4.40 -8.12 6.81
N GLY A 162 -4.79 -7.28 7.79
CA GLY A 162 -5.17 -5.89 7.56
C GLY A 162 -4.02 -5.04 7.01
N VAL A 163 -2.82 -5.18 7.57
CA VAL A 163 -1.61 -4.45 7.11
C VAL A 163 -1.27 -4.82 5.67
N PHE A 164 -1.24 -6.10 5.32
CA PHE A 164 -0.99 -6.51 3.94
C PHE A 164 -2.12 -6.09 2.99
N GLY A 165 -3.38 -6.12 3.43
CA GLY A 165 -4.48 -5.58 2.65
C GLY A 165 -4.33 -4.08 2.38
N TYR A 166 -3.80 -3.33 3.33
CA TYR A 166 -3.45 -1.92 3.14
C TYR A 166 -2.26 -1.73 2.20
N ALA A 167 -1.22 -2.56 2.30
CA ALA A 167 -0.08 -2.54 1.38
C ALA A 167 -0.50 -2.80 -0.08
N VAL A 168 -1.45 -3.72 -0.31
CA VAL A 168 -2.07 -3.94 -1.63
C VAL A 168 -2.79 -2.69 -2.13
N LYS A 169 -3.63 -2.06 -1.29
CA LYS A 169 -4.33 -0.80 -1.65
C LYS A 169 -3.38 0.35 -1.99
N ARG A 170 -2.16 0.33 -1.43
CA ARG A 170 -1.11 1.33 -1.64
C ARG A 170 -0.21 1.01 -2.84
N GLY A 171 -0.42 -0.12 -3.51
CA GLY A 171 0.35 -0.51 -4.69
C GLY A 171 1.66 -1.24 -4.44
N TRP A 172 1.96 -1.57 -3.18
CA TRP A 172 3.20 -2.25 -2.84
C TRP A 172 3.15 -3.74 -3.15
N LEU A 173 1.95 -4.32 -3.21
CA LEU A 173 1.73 -5.74 -3.43
C LEU A 173 0.59 -5.94 -4.40
N SER A 174 0.71 -6.94 -5.27
CA SER A 174 -0.38 -7.38 -6.16
C SER A 174 -1.40 -8.27 -5.45
N ALA A 175 -0.98 -8.97 -4.39
CA ALA A 175 -1.83 -9.86 -3.60
C ALA A 175 -1.41 -9.88 -2.13
N ASN A 176 -2.35 -10.21 -1.25
CA ASN A 176 -2.10 -10.30 0.19
C ASN A 176 -1.54 -11.68 0.56
N PRO A 177 -0.28 -11.81 1.04
CA PRO A 177 0.33 -13.11 1.38
C PRO A 177 -0.30 -13.79 2.60
N ALA A 178 -1.10 -13.07 3.40
CA ALA A 178 -1.81 -13.65 4.54
C ALA A 178 -3.13 -14.34 4.16
N VAL A 179 -3.56 -14.27 2.90
CA VAL A 179 -4.76 -14.98 2.43
C VAL A 179 -4.54 -16.50 2.57
N GLY A 180 -5.52 -17.19 3.15
CA GLY A 180 -5.48 -18.65 3.31
C GLY A 180 -4.55 -19.18 4.42
N THR A 181 -3.80 -18.33 5.12
CA THR A 181 -2.88 -18.76 6.20
C THR A 181 -3.50 -18.74 7.59
N ALA A 182 -4.69 -18.14 7.76
CA ALA A 182 -5.31 -17.96 9.07
C ALA A 182 -5.54 -19.30 9.82
N PRO A 183 -5.29 -19.35 11.15
CA PRO A 183 -5.69 -20.49 11.97
C PRO A 183 -7.19 -20.78 11.85
N ARG A 184 -7.57 -22.06 11.67
CA ARG A 184 -8.98 -22.46 11.59
C ARG A 184 -9.72 -22.11 12.88
N MET A 185 -10.84 -21.39 12.77
CA MET A 185 -11.62 -20.94 13.93
C MET A 185 -12.14 -22.07 14.82
N SER A 186 -12.45 -23.23 14.26
CA SER A 186 -12.83 -24.41 15.04
C SER A 186 -11.71 -24.85 16.00
N ARG A 187 -10.48 -24.92 15.50
CA ARG A 187 -9.30 -25.25 16.32
C ARG A 187 -9.00 -24.17 17.36
N VAL A 188 -9.17 -22.89 17.00
CA VAL A 188 -9.01 -21.77 17.95
C VAL A 188 -10.03 -21.82 19.09
N LYS A 189 -11.26 -22.29 18.83
CA LYS A 189 -12.29 -22.49 19.87
C LYS A 189 -11.93 -23.69 20.77
N GLN A 190 -11.54 -24.81 20.17
CA GLN A 190 -11.16 -26.03 20.89
C GLN A 190 -9.92 -25.87 21.78
N SER A 191 -8.97 -25.01 21.39
CA SER A 191 -7.75 -24.79 22.17
C SER A 191 -7.97 -23.87 23.40
N ARG A 192 -9.19 -23.42 23.67
CA ARG A 192 -9.47 -22.57 24.82
C ARG A 192 -9.66 -23.45 26.04
N PRO A 193 -9.03 -23.12 27.19
CA PRO A 193 -9.37 -23.79 28.43
C PRO A 193 -10.87 -23.62 28.69
N GLU A 194 -11.52 -24.68 29.16
CA GLU A 194 -12.93 -24.62 29.56
C GLU A 194 -13.06 -23.62 30.70
N LEU A 195 -13.70 -22.49 30.40
CA LEU A 195 -14.07 -21.52 31.41
C LEU A 195 -15.29 -22.06 32.13
N ARG A 196 -15.10 -22.55 33.36
CA ARG A 196 -16.22 -22.83 34.27
C ARG A 196 -16.50 -21.61 35.13
N PHE A 197 -17.78 -21.32 35.35
CA PHE A 197 -18.17 -20.35 36.36
C PHE A 197 -17.89 -20.93 37.76
N LEU A 198 -17.59 -20.04 38.71
CA LEU A 198 -17.54 -20.43 40.11
C LEU A 198 -18.93 -20.88 40.55
N THR A 199 -19.00 -21.97 41.31
CA THR A 199 -20.21 -22.29 42.06
C THR A 199 -20.43 -21.26 43.17
N GLU A 200 -21.64 -21.17 43.69
CA GLU A 200 -21.98 -20.24 44.78
C GLU A 200 -21.06 -20.42 46.01
N ARG A 201 -20.75 -21.68 46.36
CA ARG A 201 -19.82 -22.00 47.46
C ARG A 201 -18.39 -21.52 47.18
N GLU A 202 -17.91 -21.69 45.95
CA GLU A 202 -16.56 -21.24 45.57
C GLU A 202 -16.47 -19.71 45.51
N LEU A 203 -17.53 -19.04 45.07
CA LEU A 203 -17.62 -17.59 45.10
C LEU A 203 -17.60 -17.07 46.54
N GLN A 204 -18.42 -17.64 47.42
CA GLN A 204 -18.48 -17.27 48.82
C GLN A 204 -17.11 -17.45 49.49
N ARG A 205 -16.43 -18.56 49.20
CA ARG A 205 -15.07 -18.81 49.70
C ARG A 205 -14.05 -17.81 49.15
N ALA A 206 -14.14 -17.44 47.88
CA ALA A 206 -13.25 -16.45 47.28
C ALA A 206 -13.42 -15.06 47.91
N VAL A 207 -14.66 -14.68 48.25
CA VAL A 207 -14.98 -13.42 48.93
C VAL A 207 -14.41 -13.41 50.35
N GLU A 208 -14.57 -14.49 51.12
CA GLU A 208 -13.98 -14.62 52.46
C GLU A 208 -12.44 -14.48 52.44
N LEU A 209 -11.79 -15.08 51.44
CA LEU A 209 -10.33 -15.05 51.29
C LEU A 209 -9.81 -13.69 50.81
N ALA A 210 -10.63 -12.91 50.09
CA ALA A 210 -10.26 -11.58 49.64
C ALA A 210 -10.19 -10.55 50.79
N GLY A 211 -10.81 -10.86 51.94
CA GLY A 211 -10.92 -9.94 53.06
C GLY A 211 -11.85 -8.75 52.78
N PRO A 212 -12.24 -7.98 53.81
CA PRO A 212 -12.90 -6.69 53.63
C PRO A 212 -11.98 -5.62 53.01
#